data_AF-A0A6G2S788-F1
#
_entry.id   AF-A0A6G2S788-F1
#
_cell.length_a   1.000
_cell.length_b   1.000
_cell.length_c   1.000
_cell.angle_alpha   90.00
_cell.angle_beta   90.00
_cell.angle_gamma   90.00
#
_symmetry.space_group_name_H-M   'P 1'
#
loop_
_entity.id
_entity.type
_entity.pdbx_description
1 polymer ?
#
loop_
_entity_poly.entity_id
_entity_poly.type
_entity_poly.pdbx_seq_one_letter_code
_entity_poly.pdbx_strand_id
1 'polypeptide(L)'
;MDFSISAAEETVVRRLTGRLRAGMPPTDDDLADELGDEVRPLLQSLLEKGWLVVGEERTLTLSTIARAVVADSGDTGEPRG
;
A
#
# COMPACT_ATOMS: atom_id res chain seq x y z
N MET A 1 14.01 0.13 -11.04
CA MET A 1 13.35 0.02 -9.73
C MET A 1 12.50 -1.24 -9.81
N ASP A 2 12.75 -2.21 -8.93
CA ASP A 2 11.94 -3.43 -8.87
C ASP A 2 10.66 -3.13 -8.09
N PHE A 3 9.52 -3.36 -8.72
CA PHE A 3 8.21 -3.16 -8.10
C PHE A 3 7.62 -4.50 -7.62
N SER A 4 8.40 -5.58 -7.58
CA SER A 4 7.88 -6.86 -7.14
C SER A 4 7.64 -6.82 -5.62
N ILE A 5 6.42 -7.18 -5.22
CA ILE A 5 6.03 -7.28 -3.81
C ILE A 5 5.70 -8.73 -3.47
N SER A 6 6.06 -9.14 -2.27
CA SER A 6 5.68 -10.42 -1.67
C SER A 6 4.20 -10.45 -1.30
N ALA A 7 3.66 -11.64 -1.03
CA ALA A 7 2.26 -11.79 -0.59
C ALA A 7 1.96 -11.03 0.73
N ALA A 8 2.94 -10.92 1.63
CA ALA A 8 2.81 -10.16 2.86
C ALA A 8 2.74 -8.65 2.58
N GLU A 9 3.64 -8.14 1.73
CA GLU A 9 3.62 -6.75 1.27
C GLU A 9 2.33 -6.41 0.50
N GLU A 10 1.84 -7.32 -0.33
CA GLU A 10 0.57 -7.16 -1.06
C GLU A 10 -0.61 -7.02 -0.09
N THR A 11 -0.63 -7.81 0.98
CA THR A 11 -1.67 -7.71 2.02
C THR A 11 -1.67 -6.32 2.66
N VAL A 12 -0.49 -5.79 2.99
CA VAL A 12 -0.32 -4.44 3.54
C VAL A 12 -0.78 -3.38 2.54
N VAL A 13 -0.37 -3.48 1.27
CA VAL A 13 -0.77 -2.56 0.20
C VAL A 13 -2.29 -2.56 0.00
N ARG A 14 -2.93 -3.74 -0.01
CA ARG A 14 -4.39 -3.86 -0.09
C ARG A 14 -5.08 -3.20 1.10
N ARG A 15 -4.56 -3.39 2.31
CA ARG A 15 -5.15 -2.78 3.51
C ARG A 15 -5.03 -1.25 3.49
N LEU A 16 -3.84 -0.73 3.18
CA LEU A 16 -3.59 0.70 3.01
C LEU A 16 -4.48 1.29 1.90
N THR A 17 -4.65 0.60 0.78
CA THR A 17 -5.56 1.03 -0.30
C THR A 17 -7.00 1.15 0.20
N GLY A 18 -7.47 0.20 1.02
CA GLY A 18 -8.80 0.27 1.63
C GLY A 18 -8.97 1.50 2.53
N ARG A 19 -7.98 1.81 3.37
CA ARG A 19 -7.94 3.00 4.24
C ARG A 19 -7.92 4.31 3.43
N LEU A 20 -7.11 4.37 2.36
CA LEU A 20 -7.07 5.52 1.45
C LEU A 20 -8.41 5.74 0.74
N ARG A 21 -9.09 4.67 0.29
CA ARG A 21 -10.43 4.77 -0.31
C ARG A 21 -11.49 5.26 0.67
N ALA A 22 -11.32 4.96 1.96
CA ALA A 22 -12.17 5.48 3.02
C ALA A 22 -11.84 6.93 3.41
N GLY A 23 -10.79 7.54 2.84
CA GLY A 23 -10.37 8.91 3.13
C GLY A 23 -9.57 9.06 4.44
N MET A 24 -9.05 7.96 5.00
CA MET A 24 -8.27 7.96 6.24
C MET A 24 -6.89 7.36 5.96
N PRO A 25 -5.92 8.16 5.50
CA PRO A 25 -4.58 7.66 5.25
C PRO A 25 -3.92 7.24 6.57
N PRO A 26 -3.49 5.97 6.71
CA PRO A 26 -2.96 5.45 7.96
C PRO A 26 -1.47 5.81 8.14
N THR A 27 -1.01 5.93 9.37
CA THR A 27 0.42 5.96 9.72
C THR A 27 1.01 4.54 9.76
N ASP A 28 2.34 4.44 9.93
CA ASP A 28 2.99 3.15 10.18
C ASP A 28 2.53 2.53 11.51
N ASP A 29 2.30 3.35 12.53
CA ASP A 29 1.76 2.92 13.82
C ASP A 29 0.31 2.41 13.67
N ASP A 30 -0.54 3.10 12.91
CA ASP A 30 -1.92 2.64 12.66
C ASP A 30 -1.99 1.25 11.99
N LEU A 31 -1.03 0.96 11.11
CA LEU A 31 -0.94 -0.33 10.44
C LEU A 31 -0.33 -1.40 11.37
N ALA A 32 0.65 -1.03 12.20
CA ALA A 32 1.23 -1.92 13.19
C ALA A 32 0.20 -2.30 14.28
N ASP A 33 -0.63 -1.36 14.73
CA ASP A 33 -1.70 -1.63 15.68
C ASP A 33 -2.76 -2.58 15.10
N GLU A 34 -3.00 -2.51 13.80
CA GLU A 34 -4.02 -3.32 13.13
C GLU A 34 -3.53 -4.71 12.71
N LEU A 35 -2.34 -4.78 12.12
CA LEU A 35 -1.79 -5.98 11.48
C LEU A 35 -0.67 -6.63 12.31
N GLY A 36 -0.23 -5.98 13.39
CA GLY A 36 0.90 -6.38 14.21
C GLY A 36 2.21 -5.68 13.84
N ASP A 37 3.14 -5.57 14.78
CA ASP A 37 4.45 -4.93 14.58
C ASP A 37 5.32 -5.58 13.49
N GLU A 38 4.98 -6.80 13.06
CA GLU A 38 5.64 -7.49 11.95
C GLU A 38 5.48 -6.78 10.59
N VAL A 39 4.55 -5.81 10.48
CA VAL A 39 4.39 -5.02 9.25
C VAL A 39 5.40 -3.90 9.12
N ARG A 40 6.01 -3.43 10.20
CA ARG A 40 7.01 -2.34 10.17
C ARG A 40 8.16 -2.61 9.17
N PRO A 41 8.81 -3.80 9.15
CA PRO A 41 9.81 -4.11 8.13
C PRO A 41 9.23 -4.20 6.71
N LEU A 42 7.96 -4.63 6.56
CA LEU A 42 7.30 -4.66 5.24
C LEU A 42 7.04 -3.25 4.71
N LEU A 43 6.62 -2.32 5.59
CA LEU A 43 6.43 -0.91 5.25
C LEU A 43 7.74 -0.26 4.84
N GLN A 44 8.84 -0.55 5.54
CA GLN A 44 10.16 -0.09 5.17
C GLN A 44 10.57 -0.62 3.78
N SER A 45 10.41 -1.91 3.53
CA SER A 45 10.69 -2.52 2.21
C SER A 45 9.86 -1.86 1.10
N LEU A 46 8.59 -1.60 1.34
CA LEU A 46 7.71 -0.91 0.39
C LEU A 46 8.13 0.55 0.13
N LEU A 47 8.62 1.27 1.15
CA LEU A 47 9.19 2.62 1.00
C LEU A 47 10.46 2.58 0.15
N GLU A 48 11.37 1.64 0.42
CA GLU A 48 12.62 1.47 -0.32
C GLU A 48 12.38 1.10 -1.80
N LYS A 49 11.36 0.28 -2.07
CA LYS A 49 10.93 -0.07 -3.43
C LYS A 49 10.15 1.05 -4.13
N GLY A 50 9.80 2.13 -3.43
CA GLY A 50 9.04 3.26 -3.98
C GLY A 50 7.55 2.98 -4.16
N TRP A 51 7.00 2.00 -3.45
CA TRP A 51 5.56 1.71 -3.42
C TRP A 51 4.79 2.69 -2.54
N LEU A 52 5.39 3.06 -1.42
CA LEU A 52 4.82 4.00 -0.46
C LEU A 52 5.55 5.33 -0.49
N VAL A 53 4.82 6.37 -0.12
CA VAL A 53 5.35 7.72 0.12
C VAL A 53 4.78 8.23 1.43
N VAL A 54 5.64 8.85 2.23
CA VAL A 54 5.26 9.52 3.48
C VAL A 54 4.70 10.89 3.12
N GLY A 55 3.41 11.09 3.41
CA GLY A 55 2.69 12.34 3.24
C GLY A 55 2.80 13.24 4.46
N GLU A 56 1.86 14.18 4.54
CA GLU A 56 1.72 15.06 5.70
C GLU A 56 1.40 14.25 6.96
N GLU A 57 1.84 14.75 8.12
CA GLU A 57 1.60 14.11 9.42
C GLU A 57 2.11 12.66 9.55
N ARG A 58 3.11 12.27 8.73
CA ARG A 58 3.64 10.89 8.63
C ARG A 58 2.64 9.85 8.13
N THR A 59 1.57 10.30 7.47
CA THR A 59 0.61 9.39 6.85
C THR A 59 1.24 8.67 5.66
N LEU A 60 0.87 7.41 5.45
CA LEU A 60 1.36 6.59 4.36
C LEU A 60 0.36 6.62 3.20
N THR A 61 0.87 6.94 2.02
CA THR A 61 0.09 6.92 0.78
C THR A 61 0.81 6.11 -0.30
N LEU A 62 0.06 5.66 -1.32
CA LEU A 62 0.65 4.96 -2.46
C LEU A 62 1.34 5.95 -3.40
N SER A 63 2.52 5.58 -3.90
CA SER A 63 3.18 6.32 -4.97
C SER A 63 2.33 6.30 -6.25
N THR A 64 2.56 7.26 -7.15
CA THR A 64 1.85 7.33 -8.44
C THR A 64 1.95 6.02 -9.23
N ILE A 65 3.11 5.37 -9.20
CA ILE A 65 3.34 4.09 -9.89
C ILE A 65 2.57 2.97 -9.19
N ALA A 66 2.66 2.88 -7.86
CA ALA A 66 1.94 1.87 -7.09
C ALA A 66 0.41 2.00 -7.26
N ARG A 67 -0.12 3.23 -7.32
CA ARG A 67 -1.53 3.47 -7.61
C ARG A 67 -1.94 2.93 -8.98
N ALA A 68 -1.11 3.11 -10.00
CA ALA A 68 -1.39 2.57 -11.33
C ALA A 68 -1.39 1.03 -11.33
N VAL A 69 -0.41 0.40 -10.67
CA VAL A 69 -0.33 -1.06 -10.55
C VAL A 69 -1.52 -1.65 -9.77
N VAL A 70 -1.91 -1.02 -8.67
CA VAL A 70 -3.05 -1.45 -7.85
C VAL A 70 -4.38 -1.23 -8.58
N ALA A 71 -4.50 -0.16 -9.37
CA ALA A 71 -5.67 0.07 -10.20
C ALA A 71 -5.81 -0.99 -11.30
N ASP A 72 -4.73 -1.31 -12.02
CA ASP A 72 -4.69 -2.35 -13.06
C ASP A 72 -5.02 -3.74 -12.49
N SER A 73 -4.43 -4.08 -11.33
CA SER A 73 -4.71 -5.35 -10.64
C SER A 73 -6.15 -5.47 -10.13
N GLY A 74 -6.82 -4.33 -9.92
CA GLY A 74 -8.24 -4.27 -9.53
C GLY A 74 -9.22 -4.25 -10.71
N ASP A 75 -8.74 -3.97 -11.92
CA ASP A 75 -9.55 -3.83 -13.14
C ASP A 75 -9.63 -5.14 -13.95
N THR A 76 -8.91 -6.19 -13.56
CA THR A 76 -8.98 -7.55 -14.15
C THR A 76 -10.31 -8.27 -13.87
N GLY A 77 -11.36 -7.53 -13.55
CA GLY A 77 -12.68 -8.01 -13.17
C GLY A 77 -13.82 -7.54 -14.04
N GLU A 78 -13.63 -7.07 -15.28
CA GLU A 78 -14.75 -6.90 -16.24
C GLU A 78 -14.27 -6.91 -17.71
N PRO A 79 -14.58 -7.95 -18.51
CA PRO A 79 -14.54 -7.80 -19.96
C PRO A 79 -15.68 -6.86 -20.36
N ARG A 80 -15.35 -5.69 -20.89
CA ARG A 80 -16.30 -4.97 -21.74
C ARG A 80 -16.41 -5.73 -23.06
N GLY A 81 -17.50 -6.48 -23.22
CA GLY A 81 -17.84 -7.19 -24.45
C GLY A 81 -19.17 -7.92 -24.34
#